data_AF-A0A4V1LUS1-F1
#
_entry.id   AF-A0A4V1LUS1-F1
#
_cell.length_a   1.000
_cell.length_b   1.000
_cell.length_c   1.000
_cell.angle_alpha   90.00
_cell.angle_beta   90.00
_cell.angle_gamma   90.00
#
_symmetry.space_group_name_H-M   'P 1'
#
loop_
_entity.id
_entity.type
_entity.pdbx_description
1 polymer ?
#
loop_
_entity_poly.entity_id
_entity_poly.type
_entity_poly.pdbx_seq_one_letter_code
_entity_poly.pdbx_strand_id
1 'polypeptide(L)'
;MEFRPSLTLLNSDTTFLLEKRIQLLVAIERIESIIKATKAHQKILTHLTKMTDFLTRALKSIQRMVMQISARNQIQGKVEHIEQGKVNSCVFVKLKSGYSLVSVITNSAVESLSLKNDNDVIAIFKSSSVLLTADLTLNISARNKFQGEVIKITTGEVNSEIIIDIGGDTITSVITTEAAKFLDIRIGKKMSAVIKSSDIMIGK
;
A
#
# COMPACT_ATOMS: atom_id res chain seq x y z
N MET A 1 -18.29 48.38 16.70
CA MET A 1 -17.54 49.54 17.21
C MET A 1 -17.61 50.59 16.12
N GLU A 2 -18.48 51.59 16.30
CA GLU A 2 -18.78 52.63 15.31
C GLU A 2 -17.55 53.51 15.06
N PHE A 3 -17.08 53.59 13.82
CA PHE A 3 -16.07 54.58 13.43
C PHE A 3 -16.77 55.89 13.07
N ARG A 4 -16.71 56.88 13.97
CA ARG A 4 -17.02 58.28 13.65
C ARG A 4 -15.73 59.00 13.24
N PRO A 5 -15.62 59.58 12.03
CA PRO A 5 -14.51 60.45 11.69
C PRO A 5 -14.88 61.90 11.98
N SER A 6 -14.30 62.46 13.05
CA SER A 6 -14.28 63.90 13.30
C SER A 6 -13.03 64.49 12.64
N LEU A 7 -13.17 65.17 11.50
CA LEU A 7 -12.18 66.16 11.05
C LEU A 7 -12.86 67.16 10.10
N THR A 8 -13.13 68.34 10.63
CA THR A 8 -13.62 69.52 9.93
C THR A 8 -12.54 70.00 8.94
N LEU A 9 -12.87 70.13 7.65
CA LEU A 9 -11.95 70.62 6.61
C LEU A 9 -12.29 72.07 6.23
N LEU A 10 -11.36 72.99 6.49
CA LEU A 10 -11.25 74.23 5.71
C LEU A 10 -10.63 73.88 4.33
N ASN A 11 -11.28 74.37 3.27
CA ASN A 11 -10.89 74.35 1.85
C ASN A 11 -9.36 74.45 1.65
N SER A 12 -8.64 73.54 0.98
CA SER A 12 -8.59 73.39 -0.50
C SER A 12 -8.08 72.01 -0.99
N ASP A 13 -7.90 71.02 -0.11
CA ASP A 13 -7.30 69.69 -0.42
C ASP A 13 -8.33 68.53 -0.49
N THR A 14 -9.62 68.84 -0.45
CA THR A 14 -10.72 67.86 -0.35
C THR A 14 -10.79 66.90 -1.53
N THR A 15 -10.47 67.37 -2.74
CA THR A 15 -10.51 66.56 -3.97
C THR A 15 -9.43 65.48 -3.96
N PHE A 16 -8.22 65.79 -3.48
CA PHE A 16 -7.11 64.84 -3.37
C PHE A 16 -7.36 63.75 -2.31
N LEU A 17 -7.96 64.12 -1.17
CA LEU A 17 -8.38 63.14 -0.16
C LEU A 17 -9.54 62.26 -0.64
N LEU A 18 -10.45 62.80 -1.46
CA LEU A 18 -11.56 62.03 -2.03
C LEU A 18 -11.08 61.02 -3.07
N GLU A 19 -10.19 61.41 -3.99
CA GLU A 19 -9.57 60.51 -4.96
C GLU A 19 -8.82 59.35 -4.28
N LYS A 20 -8.02 59.65 -3.24
CA LYS A 20 -7.32 58.61 -2.47
C LYS A 20 -8.27 57.65 -1.74
N ARG A 21 -9.41 58.14 -1.23
CA ARG A 21 -10.44 57.28 -0.62
C ARG A 21 -11.11 56.36 -1.63
N ILE A 22 -11.42 56.87 -2.83
CA ILE A 22 -12.01 56.08 -3.92
C ILE A 22 -11.03 54.98 -4.37
N GLN A 23 -9.74 55.32 -4.54
CA GLN A 23 -8.71 54.33 -4.88
C GLN A 23 -8.58 53.24 -3.82
N LEU A 24 -8.65 53.59 -2.53
CA LEU A 24 -8.60 52.62 -1.44
C LEU A 24 -9.81 51.67 -1.44
N LEU A 25 -11.03 52.19 -1.65
CA LEU A 25 -12.24 51.35 -1.72
C LEU A 25 -12.19 50.38 -2.90
N VAL A 26 -11.77 50.85 -4.08
CA VAL A 26 -11.59 49.99 -5.27
C VAL A 26 -10.52 48.92 -5.02
N ALA A 27 -9.44 49.26 -4.30
CA ALA A 27 -8.41 48.29 -3.93
C ALA A 27 -8.95 47.23 -2.97
N ILE A 28 -9.77 47.61 -1.97
CA ILE A 28 -10.41 46.67 -1.03
C ILE A 28 -11.36 45.72 -1.76
N GLU A 29 -12.24 46.23 -2.64
CA GLU A 29 -13.15 45.40 -3.43
C GLU A 29 -12.39 44.43 -4.36
N ARG A 30 -11.29 44.89 -4.98
CA ARG A 30 -10.41 44.02 -5.77
C ARG A 30 -9.79 42.91 -4.92
N ILE A 31 -9.30 43.23 -3.72
CA ILE A 31 -8.74 42.24 -2.80
C ILE A 31 -9.80 41.20 -2.39
N GLU A 32 -11.03 41.63 -2.09
CA GLU A 32 -12.11 40.69 -1.77
C GLU A 32 -12.43 39.76 -2.94
N SER A 33 -12.50 40.30 -4.16
CA SER A 33 -12.69 39.51 -5.38
C SER A 33 -11.58 38.48 -5.57
N ILE A 34 -10.32 38.89 -5.37
CA ILE A 34 -9.15 38.00 -5.43
C ILE A 34 -9.25 36.89 -4.39
N ILE A 35 -9.60 37.22 -3.13
CA ILE A 35 -9.76 36.22 -2.06
C ILE A 35 -10.86 35.20 -2.39
N LYS A 36 -11.98 35.65 -2.96
CA LYS A 36 -13.07 34.76 -3.41
C LYS A 36 -12.59 33.82 -4.53
N ALA A 37 -11.85 34.36 -5.50
CA ALA A 37 -11.27 33.57 -6.59
C ALA A 37 -10.26 32.52 -6.08
N THR A 38 -9.38 32.87 -5.14
CA THR A 38 -8.42 31.94 -4.53
C THR A 38 -9.12 30.79 -3.80
N LYS A 39 -10.19 31.08 -3.04
CA LYS A 39 -10.99 30.04 -2.36
C LYS A 39 -11.66 29.09 -3.35
N ALA A 40 -12.18 29.60 -4.46
CA ALA A 40 -12.74 28.76 -5.53
C ALA A 40 -11.67 27.87 -6.18
N HIS A 41 -10.50 28.44 -6.47
CA HIS A 41 -9.35 27.70 -7.02
C HIS A 41 -8.89 26.58 -6.07
N GLN A 42 -8.82 26.83 -4.77
CA GLN A 42 -8.43 25.82 -3.78
C GLN A 42 -9.44 24.67 -3.66
N LYS A 43 -10.73 24.95 -3.82
CA LYS A 43 -11.78 23.91 -3.92
C LYS A 43 -11.62 23.06 -5.18
N ILE A 44 -11.26 23.66 -6.30
CA ILE A 44 -11.00 22.94 -7.56
C ILE A 44 -9.76 22.05 -7.39
N LEU A 45 -8.66 22.58 -6.84
CA LEU A 45 -7.43 21.82 -6.60
C LEU A 45 -7.69 20.60 -5.71
N THR A 46 -8.41 20.77 -4.60
CA THR A 46 -8.75 19.65 -3.72
C THR A 46 -9.63 18.60 -4.39
N HIS A 47 -10.52 18.99 -5.30
CA HIS A 47 -11.30 18.05 -6.09
C HIS A 47 -10.43 17.31 -7.12
N LEU A 48 -9.55 18.02 -7.82
CA LEU A 48 -8.62 17.45 -8.77
C LEU A 48 -7.68 16.44 -8.09
N THR A 49 -7.08 16.79 -6.96
CA THR A 49 -6.20 15.85 -6.21
C THR A 49 -6.92 14.55 -5.86
N LYS A 50 -8.19 14.61 -5.42
CA LYS A 50 -8.98 13.41 -5.13
C LYS A 50 -9.24 12.57 -6.39
N MET A 51 -9.53 13.21 -7.52
CA MET A 51 -9.68 12.51 -8.79
C MET A 51 -8.36 11.88 -9.25
N THR A 52 -7.23 12.58 -9.09
CA THR A 52 -5.91 12.04 -9.43
C THR A 52 -5.61 10.80 -8.59
N ASP A 53 -5.83 10.85 -7.28
CA ASP A 53 -5.65 9.71 -6.37
C ASP A 53 -6.53 8.51 -6.78
N PHE A 54 -7.79 8.76 -7.15
CA PHE A 54 -8.68 7.71 -7.63
C PHE A 54 -8.16 7.07 -8.92
N LEU A 55 -7.75 7.88 -9.90
CA LEU A 55 -7.19 7.39 -11.16
C LEU A 55 -5.88 6.62 -10.94
N THR A 56 -5.01 7.07 -10.04
CA THR A 56 -3.79 6.35 -9.65
C THR A 56 -4.11 4.99 -9.05
N ARG A 57 -5.12 4.89 -8.18
CA ARG A 57 -5.57 3.61 -7.62
C ARG A 57 -6.15 2.69 -8.69
N ALA A 58 -6.99 3.23 -9.59
CA ALA A 58 -7.57 2.47 -10.69
C ALA A 58 -6.49 1.94 -11.66
N LEU A 59 -5.49 2.75 -12.01
CA LEU A 59 -4.35 2.33 -12.83
C LEU A 59 -3.53 1.24 -12.14
N LYS A 60 -3.22 1.36 -10.85
CA LYS A 60 -2.58 0.28 -10.07
C LYS A 60 -3.41 -1.02 -10.08
N SER A 61 -4.74 -0.93 -10.15
CA SER A 61 -5.62 -2.11 -10.25
C SER A 61 -5.61 -2.70 -11.67
N ILE A 62 -5.57 -1.87 -12.72
CA ILE A 62 -5.45 -2.32 -14.11
C ILE A 62 -4.09 -2.98 -14.37
N GLN A 63 -3.00 -2.40 -13.86
CA GLN A 63 -1.66 -3.01 -13.95
C GLN A 63 -1.60 -4.41 -13.33
N ARG A 64 -2.32 -4.61 -12.22
CA ARG A 64 -2.47 -5.94 -11.60
C ARG A 64 -3.26 -6.93 -12.47
N MET A 65 -4.22 -6.45 -13.25
CA MET A 65 -4.91 -7.29 -14.26
C MET A 65 -4.02 -7.66 -15.46
N VAL A 66 -3.05 -6.80 -15.82
CA VAL A 66 -2.17 -7.03 -16.97
C VAL A 66 -1.10 -8.09 -16.71
N MET A 67 -0.72 -8.34 -15.43
CA MET A 67 0.17 -9.46 -15.09
C MET A 67 -0.61 -10.76 -14.83
N GLN A 68 -0.62 -11.65 -15.82
CA GLN A 68 -1.11 -13.01 -15.66
C GLN A 68 0.03 -13.94 -15.18
N ILE A 69 0.10 -14.16 -13.87
CA ILE A 69 1.07 -15.09 -13.27
C ILE A 69 0.31 -16.24 -12.62
N SER A 70 0.74 -17.49 -12.84
CA SER A 70 0.07 -18.69 -12.34
C SER A 70 0.21 -18.91 -10.83
N ALA A 71 1.11 -18.16 -10.18
CA ALA A 71 1.29 -18.14 -8.74
C ALA A 71 0.03 -17.59 -8.05
N ARG A 72 -0.55 -18.43 -7.18
CA ARG A 72 -1.79 -18.09 -6.45
C ARG A 72 -1.54 -17.19 -5.25
N ASN A 73 -0.33 -17.23 -4.68
CA ASN A 73 0.02 -16.35 -3.58
C ASN A 73 0.60 -15.06 -4.16
N GLN A 74 -0.15 -13.97 -4.02
CA GLN A 74 0.24 -12.62 -4.41
C GLN A 74 -0.14 -11.69 -3.25
N ILE A 75 0.79 -11.52 -2.30
CA ILE A 75 0.53 -10.81 -1.04
C ILE A 75 1.15 -9.42 -1.12
N GLN A 76 0.33 -8.40 -0.82
CA GLN A 76 0.81 -7.03 -0.80
C GLN A 76 1.61 -6.76 0.46
N GLY A 77 2.69 -6.00 0.31
CA GLY A 77 3.46 -5.52 1.43
C GLY A 77 4.29 -4.31 1.07
N LYS A 78 5.09 -3.88 2.05
CA LYS A 78 5.97 -2.75 1.94
C LYS A 78 7.38 -3.18 2.32
N VAL A 79 8.38 -2.77 1.53
CA VAL A 79 9.78 -3.08 1.84
C VAL A 79 10.18 -2.40 3.16
N GLU A 80 10.52 -3.18 4.18
CA GLU A 80 11.08 -2.65 5.44
C GLU A 80 12.53 -2.26 5.23
N HIS A 81 13.33 -3.21 4.74
CA HIS A 81 14.74 -3.01 4.42
C HIS A 81 15.24 -4.08 3.42
N ILE A 82 16.42 -3.82 2.86
CA ILE A 82 17.10 -4.72 1.93
C ILE A 82 18.53 -4.94 2.44
N GLU A 83 18.89 -6.20 2.64
CA GLU A 83 20.26 -6.60 2.96
C GLU A 83 20.95 -7.08 1.68
N GLN A 84 21.87 -6.27 1.16
CA GLN A 84 22.58 -6.59 -0.06
C GLN A 84 23.76 -7.54 0.23
N GLY A 85 23.77 -8.71 -0.40
CA GLY A 85 24.89 -9.65 -0.38
C GLY A 85 25.74 -9.55 -1.65
N LYS A 86 26.73 -10.45 -1.77
CA LYS A 86 27.66 -10.48 -2.91
C LYS A 86 26.98 -10.76 -4.26
N VAL A 87 25.96 -11.61 -4.26
CA VAL A 87 25.26 -12.07 -5.48
C VAL A 87 23.75 -11.87 -5.35
N ASN A 88 23.22 -12.19 -4.17
CA ASN A 88 21.80 -12.08 -3.85
C ASN A 88 21.59 -11.08 -2.72
N SER A 89 20.42 -10.46 -2.72
CA SER A 89 19.92 -9.60 -1.67
C SER A 89 18.77 -10.28 -0.93
N CYS A 90 18.70 -10.07 0.39
CA CYS A 90 17.54 -10.42 1.19
C CYS A 90 16.62 -9.19 1.30
N VAL A 91 15.39 -9.31 0.81
CA VAL A 91 14.38 -8.24 0.86
C VAL A 91 13.38 -8.59 1.94
N PHE A 92 13.24 -7.72 2.93
CA PHE A 92 12.29 -7.85 4.03
C PHE A 92 11.04 -7.02 3.72
N VAL A 93 9.88 -7.65 3.79
CA VAL A 93 8.60 -7.08 3.37
C VAL A 93 7.59 -7.17 4.52
N LYS A 94 7.12 -6.02 5.00
CA LYS A 94 6.05 -5.95 5.98
C LYS A 94 4.72 -6.27 5.32
N LEU A 95 4.04 -7.29 5.83
CA LEU A 95 2.70 -7.69 5.41
C LEU A 95 1.62 -7.00 6.26
N LYS A 96 0.36 -7.02 5.80
CA LYS A 96 -0.77 -6.44 6.53
C LYS A 96 -1.07 -7.21 7.82
N SER A 97 -0.86 -8.51 7.79
CA SER A 97 -0.89 -9.42 8.95
C SER A 97 0.12 -9.09 10.05
N GLY A 98 1.06 -8.17 9.80
CA GLY A 98 2.10 -7.79 10.75
C GLY A 98 3.35 -8.68 10.69
N TYR A 99 3.30 -9.81 9.98
CA TYR A 99 4.48 -10.60 9.67
C TYR A 99 5.48 -9.83 8.79
N SER A 100 6.77 -10.15 8.95
CA SER A 100 7.82 -9.75 8.02
C SER A 100 8.19 -10.96 7.16
N LEU A 101 7.98 -10.83 5.85
CA LEU A 101 8.33 -11.82 4.85
C LEU A 101 9.75 -11.55 4.33
N VAL A 102 10.53 -12.60 4.16
CA VAL A 102 11.89 -12.53 3.63
C VAL A 102 11.96 -13.23 2.27
N SER A 103 12.28 -12.47 1.23
CA SER A 103 12.58 -12.95 -0.11
C SER A 103 14.08 -12.85 -0.39
N VAL A 104 14.63 -13.81 -1.12
CA VAL A 104 16.01 -13.77 -1.62
C VAL A 104 15.97 -13.68 -3.13
N ILE A 105 16.43 -12.55 -3.68
CA ILE A 105 16.48 -12.28 -5.12
C ILE A 105 17.89 -11.84 -5.53
N THR A 106 18.18 -11.87 -6.83
CA THR A 106 19.47 -11.40 -7.34
C THR A 106 19.61 -9.90 -7.16
N ASN A 107 20.85 -9.42 -7.04
CA ASN A 107 21.13 -7.97 -6.97
C ASN A 107 20.60 -7.25 -8.23
N SER A 108 20.73 -7.87 -9.41
CA SER A 108 20.19 -7.34 -10.66
C SER A 108 18.66 -7.17 -10.63
N ALA A 109 17.92 -8.02 -9.91
CA ALA A 109 16.49 -7.87 -9.74
C ALA A 109 16.14 -6.68 -8.83
N VAL A 110 16.89 -6.47 -7.74
CA VAL A 110 16.76 -5.28 -6.87
C VAL A 110 16.94 -3.99 -7.69
N GLU A 111 17.98 -3.96 -8.52
CA GLU A 111 18.29 -2.82 -9.40
C GLU A 111 17.22 -2.60 -10.46
N SER A 112 16.81 -3.67 -11.17
CA SER A 112 15.82 -3.60 -12.25
C SER A 112 14.46 -3.13 -11.76
N LEU A 113 14.05 -3.55 -10.57
CA LEU A 113 12.82 -3.10 -9.91
C LEU A 113 13.01 -1.75 -9.20
N SER A 114 14.24 -1.23 -9.15
CA SER A 114 14.62 -0.03 -8.40
C SER A 114 14.06 -0.07 -6.97
N LEU A 115 14.22 -1.22 -6.31
CA LEU A 115 13.68 -1.45 -4.97
C LEU A 115 14.41 -0.59 -3.95
N LYS A 116 13.64 0.06 -3.09
CA LYS A 116 14.10 0.87 -1.97
C LYS A 116 13.21 0.60 -0.77
N ASN A 117 13.67 0.99 0.42
CA ASN A 117 12.84 0.98 1.62
C ASN A 117 11.54 1.77 1.36
N ASP A 118 10.47 1.36 2.01
CA ASP A 118 9.13 1.96 1.91
C ASP A 118 8.40 1.72 0.57
N ASN A 119 9.00 1.02 -0.40
CA ASN A 119 8.33 0.69 -1.66
C ASN A 119 7.14 -0.26 -1.43
N ASP A 120 6.01 0.03 -2.07
CA ASP A 120 4.90 -0.92 -2.22
C ASP A 120 5.33 -2.04 -3.16
N VAL A 121 5.16 -3.29 -2.73
CA VAL A 121 5.53 -4.48 -3.50
C VAL A 121 4.48 -5.58 -3.35
N ILE A 122 4.56 -6.57 -4.23
CA ILE A 122 3.79 -7.81 -4.17
C ILE A 122 4.77 -8.97 -4.04
N ALA A 123 4.65 -9.74 -2.96
CA ALA A 123 5.35 -11.01 -2.81
C ALA A 123 4.58 -12.11 -3.54
N ILE A 124 5.26 -12.82 -4.44
CA ILE A 124 4.66 -13.77 -5.37
C ILE A 124 5.31 -15.14 -5.18
N PHE A 125 4.51 -16.18 -4.90
CA PHE A 125 5.01 -17.56 -4.77
C PHE A 125 3.93 -18.59 -5.11
N LYS A 126 4.37 -19.77 -5.55
CA LYS A 126 3.47 -20.83 -6.01
C LYS A 126 2.88 -21.59 -4.82
N SER A 127 1.64 -22.07 -4.91
CA SER A 127 1.01 -22.85 -3.83
C SER A 127 1.78 -24.13 -3.50
N SER A 128 2.47 -24.71 -4.49
CA SER A 128 3.27 -25.94 -4.31
C SER A 128 4.61 -25.71 -3.60
N SER A 129 5.06 -24.47 -3.40
CA SER A 129 6.23 -24.18 -2.57
C SER A 129 5.88 -23.90 -1.10
N VAL A 130 4.58 -23.91 -0.77
CA VAL A 130 4.09 -23.72 0.60
C VAL A 130 3.96 -25.06 1.29
N LEU A 131 4.82 -25.31 2.28
CA LEU A 131 4.73 -26.47 3.15
C LEU A 131 3.83 -26.16 4.35
N LEU A 132 3.08 -27.16 4.83
CA LEU A 132 2.23 -27.04 6.00
C LEU A 132 2.73 -27.95 7.11
N THR A 133 2.73 -27.43 8.34
CA THR A 133 2.99 -28.21 9.54
C THR A 133 2.01 -27.87 10.65
N ALA A 134 1.62 -28.88 11.43
CA ALA A 134 0.86 -28.69 12.66
C ALA A 134 1.76 -28.31 13.86
N ASP A 135 3.08 -28.55 13.74
CA ASP A 135 4.06 -28.14 14.75
C ASP A 135 4.41 -26.66 14.59
N LEU A 136 3.79 -25.83 15.43
CA LEU A 136 4.01 -24.39 15.47
C LEU A 136 5.39 -23.99 16.01
N THR A 137 6.14 -24.92 16.59
CA THR A 137 7.48 -24.72 17.18
C THR A 137 8.62 -25.23 16.30
N LEU A 138 8.31 -25.93 15.21
CA LEU A 138 9.27 -26.49 14.27
C LEU A 138 10.38 -25.51 13.85
N ASN A 139 11.63 -25.90 14.06
CA ASN A 139 12.83 -25.18 13.64
C ASN A 139 13.40 -25.79 12.35
N ILE A 140 13.38 -25.02 11.28
CA ILE A 140 13.83 -25.43 9.94
C ILE A 140 14.54 -24.26 9.25
N SER A 141 15.27 -24.55 8.18
CA SER A 141 16.04 -23.55 7.43
C SER A 141 15.20 -22.56 6.61
N ALA A 142 13.91 -22.83 6.41
CA ALA A 142 12.99 -21.90 5.78
C ALA A 142 12.72 -20.72 6.71
N ARG A 143 12.98 -19.50 6.22
CA ARG A 143 12.89 -18.27 7.02
C ARG A 143 11.46 -17.73 7.16
N ASN A 144 10.57 -18.10 6.24
CA ASN A 144 9.19 -17.64 6.28
C ASN A 144 8.32 -18.69 6.97
N LYS A 145 7.84 -18.37 8.16
CA LYS A 145 6.96 -19.20 8.97
C LYS A 145 5.77 -18.36 9.43
N PHE A 146 4.61 -18.61 8.85
CA PHE A 146 3.39 -17.87 9.14
C PHE A 146 2.42 -18.80 9.86
N GLN A 147 2.05 -18.44 11.08
CA GLN A 147 1.04 -19.19 11.82
C GLN A 147 -0.33 -18.63 11.48
N GLY A 148 -1.30 -19.51 11.34
CA GLY A 148 -2.63 -19.13 10.93
C GLY A 148 -3.65 -20.24 11.15
N GLU A 149 -4.85 -19.98 10.66
CA GLU A 149 -5.99 -20.88 10.77
C GLU A 149 -6.49 -21.28 9.39
N VAL A 150 -6.82 -22.56 9.22
CA VAL A 150 -7.34 -23.07 7.96
C VAL A 150 -8.77 -22.56 7.75
N ILE A 151 -8.99 -21.77 6.70
CA ILE A 151 -10.29 -21.16 6.39
C ILE A 151 -11.03 -21.86 5.23
N LYS A 152 -10.30 -22.59 4.38
CA LYS A 152 -10.88 -23.32 3.25
C LYS A 152 -10.04 -24.53 2.88
N ILE A 153 -10.72 -25.61 2.49
CA ILE A 153 -10.11 -26.83 1.97
C ILE A 153 -10.88 -27.20 0.69
N THR A 154 -10.15 -27.40 -0.41
CA THR A 154 -10.67 -27.97 -1.65
C THR A 154 -9.95 -29.29 -1.89
N THR A 155 -10.60 -30.41 -1.60
CA THR A 155 -10.01 -31.74 -1.75
C THR A 155 -10.18 -32.26 -3.18
N GLY A 156 -9.09 -32.65 -3.83
CA GLY A 156 -9.09 -33.40 -5.08
C GLY A 156 -8.61 -34.84 -4.89
N GLU A 157 -8.62 -35.61 -5.98
CA GLU A 157 -8.20 -37.03 -5.96
C GLU A 157 -6.73 -37.20 -5.54
N VAL A 158 -5.84 -36.41 -6.13
CA VAL A 158 -4.39 -36.48 -5.88
C VAL A 158 -3.93 -35.37 -4.94
N ASN A 159 -4.40 -34.15 -5.16
CA ASN A 159 -3.97 -32.96 -4.43
C ASN A 159 -5.14 -32.25 -3.76
N SER A 160 -4.86 -31.63 -2.62
CA SER A 160 -5.78 -30.76 -1.89
C SER A 160 -5.23 -29.35 -1.84
N GLU A 161 -6.08 -28.38 -2.11
CA GLU A 161 -5.80 -26.96 -1.92
C GLU A 161 -6.27 -26.52 -0.54
N ILE A 162 -5.36 -25.95 0.25
CA ILE A 162 -5.60 -25.50 1.62
C ILE A 162 -5.34 -24.00 1.67
N ILE A 163 -6.32 -23.23 2.16
CA ILE A 163 -6.18 -21.79 2.37
C ILE A 163 -6.11 -21.50 3.87
N ILE A 164 -5.08 -20.76 4.27
CA ILE A 164 -4.79 -20.38 5.65
C ILE A 164 -4.87 -18.85 5.76
N ASP A 165 -5.63 -18.36 6.73
CA ASP A 165 -5.59 -16.96 7.14
C ASP A 165 -4.48 -16.76 8.18
N ILE A 166 -3.59 -15.81 7.91
CA ILE A 166 -2.44 -15.48 8.76
C ILE A 166 -2.62 -14.11 9.45
N GLY A 167 -3.85 -13.63 9.58
CA GLY A 167 -4.19 -12.37 10.27
C GLY A 167 -4.53 -11.23 9.31
N GLY A 168 -5.33 -11.50 8.27
CA GLY A 168 -5.76 -10.50 7.28
C GLY A 168 -5.06 -10.62 5.92
N ASP A 169 -4.04 -11.47 5.83
CA ASP A 169 -3.50 -11.99 4.58
C ASP A 169 -3.78 -13.49 4.50
N THR A 170 -3.95 -14.04 3.30
CA THR A 170 -4.19 -15.47 3.09
C THR A 170 -3.06 -16.14 2.33
N ILE A 171 -2.71 -17.35 2.73
CA ILE A 171 -1.76 -18.20 2.02
C ILE A 171 -2.47 -19.46 1.52
N THR A 172 -2.30 -19.75 0.24
CA THR A 172 -2.78 -20.97 -0.40
C THR A 172 -1.62 -21.96 -0.55
N SER A 173 -1.80 -23.16 -0.03
CA SER A 173 -0.92 -24.30 -0.21
C SER A 173 -1.61 -25.39 -1.03
N VAL A 174 -0.85 -26.08 -1.88
CA VAL A 174 -1.32 -27.29 -2.56
C VAL A 174 -0.40 -28.43 -2.15
N ILE A 175 -0.97 -29.40 -1.45
CA ILE A 175 -0.28 -30.61 -0.97
C ILE A 175 -1.03 -31.86 -1.44
N THR A 176 -0.44 -33.04 -1.31
CA THR A 176 -1.14 -34.28 -1.62
C THR A 176 -2.34 -34.45 -0.67
N THR A 177 -3.43 -35.02 -1.18
CA THR A 177 -4.62 -35.31 -0.37
C THR A 177 -4.28 -36.29 0.76
N GLU A 178 -3.32 -37.19 0.55
CA GLU A 178 -2.77 -38.05 1.59
C GLU A 178 -2.09 -37.26 2.71
N ALA A 179 -1.24 -36.28 2.38
CA ALA A 179 -0.59 -35.42 3.38
C ALA A 179 -1.61 -34.60 4.18
N ALA A 180 -2.65 -34.08 3.52
CA ALA A 180 -3.72 -33.35 4.20
C ALA A 180 -4.47 -34.23 5.22
N LYS A 181 -4.71 -35.51 4.88
CA LYS A 181 -5.31 -36.49 5.78
C LYS A 181 -4.36 -36.87 6.92
N PHE A 182 -3.09 -37.12 6.61
CA PHE A 182 -2.06 -37.47 7.60
C PHE A 182 -1.87 -36.36 8.63
N LEU A 183 -1.86 -35.10 8.20
CA LEU A 183 -1.80 -33.92 9.06
C LEU A 183 -3.15 -33.61 9.74
N ASP A 184 -4.20 -34.39 9.48
CA ASP A 184 -5.57 -34.19 9.98
C ASP A 184 -6.05 -32.73 9.81
N ILE A 185 -5.87 -32.17 8.60
CA ILE A 185 -6.22 -30.77 8.31
C ILE A 185 -7.75 -30.63 8.25
N ARG A 186 -8.28 -29.67 9.03
CA ARG A 186 -9.71 -29.34 9.09
C ARG A 186 -9.88 -27.82 9.13
N ILE A 187 -11.04 -27.34 8.72
CA ILE A 187 -11.40 -25.93 8.90
C ILE A 187 -11.29 -25.58 10.38
N GLY A 188 -10.68 -24.44 10.68
CA GLY A 188 -10.42 -23.96 12.03
C GLY A 188 -9.14 -24.50 12.68
N LYS A 189 -8.43 -25.43 12.04
CA LYS A 189 -7.18 -25.97 12.58
C LYS A 189 -6.07 -24.92 12.49
N LYS A 190 -5.36 -24.72 13.59
CA LYS A 190 -4.12 -23.91 13.61
C LYS A 190 -2.99 -24.67 12.93
N MET A 191 -2.34 -24.01 11.99
CA MET A 191 -1.26 -24.56 11.18
C MET A 191 -0.19 -23.50 10.96
N SER A 192 1.02 -23.93 10.62
CA SER A 192 2.07 -23.05 10.15
C SER A 192 2.33 -23.29 8.67
N ALA A 193 2.20 -22.23 7.86
CA ALA A 193 2.66 -22.18 6.49
C ALA A 193 4.14 -21.81 6.44
N VAL A 194 4.91 -22.57 5.67
CA VAL A 194 6.36 -22.45 5.58
C VAL A 194 6.77 -22.30 4.13
N ILE A 195 7.55 -21.26 3.82
CA ILE A 195 8.08 -21.00 2.47
C ILE A 195 9.57 -20.65 2.55
N LYS A 196 10.39 -21.23 1.67
CA LYS A 196 11.80 -20.85 1.57
C LYS A 196 11.93 -19.48 0.89
N SER A 197 12.82 -18.61 1.38
CA SER A 197 12.96 -17.25 0.82
C SER A 197 13.31 -17.21 -0.67
N SER A 198 13.97 -18.25 -1.19
CA SER A 198 14.28 -18.38 -2.62
C SER A 198 13.07 -18.67 -3.51
N ASP A 199 11.97 -19.12 -2.93
CA ASP A 199 10.74 -19.46 -3.67
C ASP A 199 9.76 -18.28 -3.74
N ILE A 200 10.16 -17.13 -3.17
CA ILE A 200 9.35 -15.91 -3.13
C ILE A 200 9.99 -14.88 -4.06
N MET A 201 9.23 -14.48 -5.08
CA MET A 201 9.58 -13.41 -6.00
C MET A 201 8.97 -12.09 -5.52
N ILE A 202 9.58 -10.98 -5.93
CA ILE A 202 9.06 -9.63 -5.68
C ILE A 202 8.62 -9.00 -7.00
N GLY A 203 7.38 -8.52 -7.05
CA GLY A 203 6.86 -7.63 -8.09
C GLY A 203 6.64 -6.23 -7.54
N LYS A 204 6.76 -5.21 -8.39
CA LYS A 204 6.54 -3.79 -8.06
C LYS A 204 5.69 -3.13 -9.15
#